data_AF-A0A0D0HSF7-F1
#
_entry.id   AF-A0A0D0HSF7-F1
#
_cell.length_a   1.000
_cell.length_b   1.000
_cell.length_c   1.000
_cell.angle_alpha   90.00
_cell.angle_beta   90.00
_cell.angle_gamma   90.00
#
_symmetry.space_group_name_H-M   'P 1'
#
loop_
_entity.id
_entity.type
_entity.pdbx_description
1 polymer ?
#
loop_
_entity_poly.entity_id
_entity_poly.type
_entity_poly.pdbx_seq_one_letter_code
_entity_poly.pdbx_strand_id
1 'polypeptide(L)' 'MIVEELDVIRLKVGTEATVLEIFPTEPKYFCQRVDEDDDMFYVTTDEIVKITYKCRKNE' A
#
# COMPACT_ATOMS: atom_id res chain seq x y z
N MET A 1 -6.84 -0.83 11.08
CA MET A 1 -5.70 -0.08 10.53
C MET A 1 -6.24 0.78 9.40
N ILE A 2 -5.91 2.07 9.33
CA ILE A 2 -6.34 2.95 8.23
C ILE A 2 -5.11 3.16 7.34
N VAL A 3 -5.21 2.76 6.08
CA VAL A 3 -4.18 2.90 5.03
C VAL A 3 -4.48 4.16 4.24
N GLU A 4 -3.47 4.99 4.00
CA GLU A 4 -3.57 6.24 3.26
C GLU A 4 -2.66 6.21 2.01
N GLU A 5 -2.89 7.12 1.07
CA GLU A 5 -2.00 7.27 -0.10
C GLU A 5 -0.58 7.62 0.35
N LEU A 6 0.40 7.05 -0.34
CA LEU A 6 1.84 7.12 -0.08
C LEU A 6 2.31 6.40 1.19
N ASP A 7 1.42 5.72 1.92
CA ASP A 7 1.85 4.78 2.94
C ASP A 7 2.60 3.60 2.32
N VAL A 8 3.59 3.08 3.03
CA VAL A 8 4.26 1.83 2.66
C VAL A 8 3.68 0.71 3.51
N ILE A 9 3.21 -0.33 2.85
CA ILE A 9 2.57 -1.50 3.45
C ILE A 9 3.42 -2.75 3.25
N ARG A 10 3.43 -3.62 4.26
CA ARG A 10 4.03 -4.96 4.19
C ARG A 10 2.94 -5.98 3.90
N LEU A 11 3.10 -6.75 2.83
CA LEU A 11 2.20 -7.84 2.45
C LEU A 11 2.56 -9.15 3.15
N LYS A 12 1.60 -10.07 3.22
CA LYS A 12 1.79 -11.43 3.79
C LYS A 12 2.93 -12.21 3.15
N VAL A 13 3.16 -11.99 1.85
CA VAL A 13 4.25 -12.62 1.07
C VAL A 13 5.62 -12.01 1.35
N GLY A 14 5.71 -10.98 2.20
CA GLY A 14 6.96 -10.32 2.55
C GLY A 14 7.40 -9.23 1.58
N THR A 15 6.57 -8.86 0.61
CA THR A 15 6.80 -7.70 -0.25
C THR A 15 6.39 -6.41 0.47
N GLU A 16 7.14 -5.34 0.23
CA GLU A 16 6.72 -3.97 0.60
C GLU A 16 6.26 -3.23 -0.64
N ALA A 17 5.20 -2.46 -0.49
CA ALA A 17 4.62 -1.69 -1.58
C ALA A 17 4.15 -0.33 -1.09
N THR A 18 4.34 0.68 -1.93
CA THR A 18 3.82 2.04 -1.73
C THR A 18 2.40 2.12 -2.26
N VAL A 19 1.47 2.64 -1.47
CA VAL A 19 0.08 2.85 -1.89
C VAL A 19 0.01 4.09 -2.78
N LEU A 20 -0.38 3.93 -4.04
CA LEU A 20 -0.50 5.03 -5.00
C LEU A 20 -1.93 5.60 -5.03
N GLU A 21 -2.93 4.71 -4.98
CA GLU A 21 -4.35 5.09 -5.04
C GLU A 21 -5.20 4.17 -4.17
N ILE A 22 -6.26 4.72 -3.58
CA ILE A 22 -7.22 4.00 -2.74
C ILE A 22 -8.58 4.03 -3.43
N PHE A 23 -9.20 2.88 -3.61
CA PHE A 23 -10.57 2.80 -4.11
C PHE A 23 -11.51 2.73 -2.91
N PRO A 24 -12.25 3.77 -2.53
CA PRO A 24 -13.08 3.73 -1.31
C PRO A 24 -14.29 2.80 -1.42
N THR A 25 -14.69 2.44 -2.64
CA THR A 25 -15.86 1.60 -2.94
C THR A 25 -15.54 0.10 -3.02
N GLU A 26 -14.25 -0.26 -3.10
CA GLU A 26 -13.77 -1.65 -3.14
C GLU A 26 -12.60 -1.77 -2.15
N PRO A 27 -12.45 -2.84 -1.35
CA PRO A 27 -11.34 -2.96 -0.40
C PRO A 27 -10.00 -3.26 -1.12
N LYS A 28 -9.62 -2.42 -2.09
CA LYS A 28 -8.48 -2.54 -2.99
C LYS A 28 -7.65 -1.27 -2.97
N TYR A 29 -6.34 -1.47 -3.10
CA TYR A 29 -5.32 -0.45 -3.18
C TYR A 29 -4.54 -0.68 -4.46
N PHE A 30 -4.23 0.38 -5.20
CA PHE A 30 -3.23 0.30 -6.27
C PHE A 30 -1.87 0.61 -5.65
N CYS A 31 -0.94 -0.31 -5.80
CA CYS A 31 0.36 -0.24 -5.14
C CYS A 31 1.50 -0.45 -6.13
N GLN A 32 2.66 0.08 -5.79
CA GLN A 32 3.91 -0.12 -6.50
C GLN A 32 4.88 -0.83 -5.57
N ARG A 33 5.60 -1.85 -6.05
CA ARG A 33 6.67 -2.49 -5.27
C ARG A 33 7.76 -1.49 -4.92
N VAL A 34 8.32 -1.62 -3.71
CA VAL A 34 9.43 -0.76 -3.27
C VAL A 34 10.77 -1.17 -3.88
N ASP A 35 10.93 -2.44 -4.26
CA ASP A 35 12.15 -3.01 -4.84
C ASP A 35 12.16 -3.06 -6.37
N GLU A 36 11.02 -2.77 -7.02
CA GLU A 36 10.86 -2.81 -8.47
C GLU A 36 9.89 -1.72 -8.92
N ASP A 37 10.45 -0.57 -9.36
CA ASP A 37 9.67 0.63 -9.69
C ASP A 37 8.70 0.44 -10.88
N ASP A 38 8.90 -0.59 -11.71
CA ASP A 38 8.01 -0.90 -12.84
C ASP A 38 6.87 -1.90 -12.49
N ASP A 39 6.88 -2.48 -11.28
CA ASP A 39 5.86 -3.46 -10.85
C ASP A 39 4.74 -2.78 -10.04
N MET A 40 3.59 -2.62 -10.69
CA MET A 40 2.38 -2.06 -10.12
C MET A 40 1.25 -3.09 -10.12
N PHE A 41 0.54 -3.21 -8.99
CA PHE A 41 -0.45 -4.25 -8.78
C PHE A 41 -1.52 -3.82 -7.79
N TYR A 42 -2.62 -4.57 -7.76
CA TYR A 42 -3.69 -4.36 -6.81
C TYR A 42 -3.48 -5.23 -5.57
N VAL A 43 -3.73 -4.64 -4.41
CA VAL A 43 -3.66 -5.28 -3.10
C VAL A 43 -5.01 -5.15 -2.41
N THR A 44 -5.46 -6.19 -1.73
CA THR A 44 -6.64 -6.12 -0.84
C THR A 44 -6.25 -5.98 0.62
N THR A 45 -7.15 -5.45 1.45
CA THR A 45 -6.86 -5.22 2.89
C THR A 45 -6.44 -6.48 3.64
N ASP A 46 -6.93 -7.65 3.23
CA ASP A 46 -6.56 -8.92 3.87
C ASP A 46 -5.14 -9.39 3.52
N GLU A 47 -4.53 -8.88 2.46
CA GLU A 47 -3.13 -9.18 2.11
C GLU A 47 -2.13 -8.35 2.94
N ILE A 48 -2.60 -7.29 3.60
CA ILE A 48 -1.78 -6.35 4.35
C ILE A 48 -1.54 -6.86 5.76
N VAL A 49 -0.27 -6.95 6.15
CA VAL A 49 0.14 -7.31 7.51
C VAL A 49 0.24 -6.08 8.40
N LYS A 50 0.91 -5.02 7.91
CA LYS A 50 1.14 -3.77 8.64
C LYS A 50 1.53 -2.63 7.69
N ILE A 51 1.37 -1.39 8.15
CA ILE A 51 2.04 -0.22 7.57
C ILE A 51 3.47 -0.18 8.13
N THR A 52 4.47 -0.18 7.26
CA THR A 52 5.90 -0.05 7.63
C THR A 52 6.34 1.40 7.68
N TYR A 53 5.74 2.25 6.85
CA TYR A 53 5.96 3.69 6.88
C TYR A 53 4.64 4.41 6.65
N LYS A 54 4.35 5.40 7.51
CA LYS A 54 3.16 6.22 7.40
C LYS A 54 3.54 7.59 6.88
N CYS A 55 3.06 7.96 5.68
CA CYS A 55 3.35 9.26 5.11
C CYS A 55 2.61 10.33 5.90
N ARG A 56 3.34 11.30 6.44
CA ARG A 56 2.72 12.47 7.07
C ARG A 56 2.54 13.53 5.99
N LYS A 57 1.29 13.79 5.59
CA LYS A 57 0.98 15.03 4.87
C LYS A 57 1.25 16.17 5.85
N ASN A 58 2.30 16.95 5.62
CA ASN A 58 2.43 18.24 6.29
C ASN A 58 1.31 19.12 5.74
N GLU A 59 0.36 19.47 6.60
CA GLU A 59 -0.63 20.52 6.36
C GLU A 59 0.02 21.90 6.21
#